data_AF-A0AAD9SMD3-F1
#
_entry.id   AF-A0AAD9SMD3-F1
#
_cell.length_a   1.000
_cell.length_b   1.000
_cell.length_c   1.000
_cell.angle_alpha   90.00
_cell.angle_beta   90.00
_cell.angle_gamma   90.00
#
_symmetry.space_group_name_H-M   'P 1'
#
loop_
_entity.id
_entity.type
_entity.pdbx_description
1 polymer ?
#
loop_
_entity_poly.entity_id
_entity_poly.type
_entity_poly.pdbx_seq_one_letter_code
_entity_poly.pdbx_strand_id
1 'polypeptide(L)'
;MAAPRKRTREVDEASRAECPFSVRLIDPKDRDQKKKRRRRNEEDGDDSHSKIPVQMSPFAPSGKFKSFETMDIHYVVEPSKRWSEMTRYNSFVLNGSKYFSDNYIFVANEDTIERQKSFANKEQLGPRAKSNDDWVARILEIRASDEHHVYARVYWMYWPDELPQGTVDGKKTVSGRQPYHGQNELIASNHMDIINVVSVTQQATVNQVTDENDDQIQSALYWRQAFDVRTQELSAIEKVCKCDQPGNPDKVLVGCPNETCKKWLHEECLKHDILLKTYEALGTDKPHKASGVKEEKVEEEEAKRPLSPVEPSTGAVAAELPIQVKTDGEGETVKAANDSVEFKEESTVATEEGSVQPQNGRVSTTQTPTGETPARKVGRGRKKADAGSAKPYEGLFEANFKVDQDMFEITDLREGIDGDKTWMEEVKCLVCGTRIC
;
A
#
# COMPACT_ATOMS: atom_id res chain seq x y z
N MET A 1 -24.15 15.20 -9.94
CA MET A 1 -22.93 15.00 -10.76
C MET A 1 -23.06 13.68 -11.50
N ALA A 2 -22.18 13.37 -12.47
CA ALA A 2 -22.13 12.01 -12.99
C ALA A 2 -21.65 11.05 -11.89
N ALA A 3 -22.27 9.87 -11.77
CA ALA A 3 -21.76 8.82 -10.91
C ALA A 3 -20.40 8.33 -11.44
N PRO A 4 -19.44 7.94 -10.57
CA PRO A 4 -18.16 7.41 -11.02
C PRO A 4 -18.40 6.11 -11.79
N ARG A 5 -17.97 6.07 -13.05
CA ARG A 5 -18.17 4.92 -13.94
C ARG A 5 -16.86 4.14 -14.05
N LYS A 6 -16.78 2.98 -13.41
CA LYS A 6 -15.78 1.96 -13.78
C LYS A 6 -16.05 1.43 -15.19
N ARG A 7 -17.32 1.33 -15.59
CA ARG A 7 -17.72 0.87 -16.92
C ARG A 7 -18.18 2.02 -17.80
N THR A 8 -17.44 2.28 -18.88
CA THR A 8 -17.91 3.16 -19.95
C THR A 8 -18.97 2.45 -20.80
N ARG A 9 -19.73 3.21 -21.60
CA ARG A 9 -20.75 2.67 -22.54
C ARG A 9 -20.32 2.81 -24.02
N GLU A 10 -19.03 3.08 -24.22
CA GLU A 10 -18.47 3.60 -25.48
C GLU A 10 -17.36 2.68 -26.04
N VAL A 11 -16.94 1.67 -25.27
CA VAL A 11 -16.05 0.59 -25.70
C VAL A 11 -16.88 -0.59 -26.22
N ASP A 12 -16.34 -1.29 -27.22
CA ASP A 12 -17.02 -2.28 -28.06
C ASP A 12 -17.64 -3.45 -27.26
N GLU A 13 -18.97 -3.36 -27.02
CA GLU A 13 -19.73 -4.33 -26.22
C GLU A 13 -19.66 -5.75 -26.79
N ALA A 14 -19.38 -5.92 -28.09
CA ALA A 14 -19.18 -7.22 -28.73
C ALA A 14 -18.00 -8.04 -28.13
N SER A 15 -17.16 -7.41 -27.30
CA SER A 15 -16.03 -8.05 -26.62
C SER A 15 -16.14 -8.07 -25.08
N ARG A 16 -17.28 -7.68 -24.52
CA ARG A 16 -17.55 -7.68 -23.08
C ARG A 16 -18.54 -8.79 -22.72
N ALA A 17 -18.43 -9.35 -21.52
CA ALA A 17 -19.45 -10.29 -21.03
C ALA A 17 -20.79 -9.55 -20.86
N GLU A 18 -21.76 -9.83 -21.73
CA GLU A 18 -23.02 -9.08 -21.83
C GLU A 18 -23.76 -9.09 -20.48
N CYS A 19 -24.21 -7.91 -20.04
CA CYS A 19 -25.02 -7.75 -18.84
C CYS A 19 -26.23 -6.86 -19.15
N PRO A 20 -27.44 -7.43 -19.31
CA PRO A 20 -28.65 -6.66 -19.60
C PRO A 20 -29.22 -5.94 -18.36
N PHE A 21 -28.50 -5.96 -17.24
CA PHE A 21 -28.91 -5.36 -15.96
C PHE A 21 -28.06 -4.15 -15.62
N SER A 22 -28.71 -3.11 -15.10
CA SER A 22 -28.07 -1.93 -14.54
C SER A 22 -28.62 -1.61 -13.15
N VAL A 23 -27.81 -0.95 -12.32
CA VAL A 23 -28.20 -0.51 -10.99
C VAL A 23 -28.37 1.01 -10.99
N ARG A 24 -29.44 1.51 -10.38
CA ARG A 24 -29.63 2.94 -10.10
C ARG A 24 -29.80 3.19 -8.60
N LEU A 25 -28.93 4.03 -8.05
CA LEU A 25 -29.04 4.55 -6.69
C LEU A 25 -30.23 5.53 -6.58
N ILE A 26 -30.87 5.59 -5.42
CA ILE A 26 -32.02 6.46 -5.15
C ILE A 26 -31.77 7.22 -3.85
N ASP A 27 -31.95 8.56 -3.85
CA ASP A 27 -32.02 9.34 -2.61
C ASP A 27 -33.41 9.10 -1.96
N PRO A 28 -33.47 8.67 -0.68
CA PRO A 28 -34.74 8.56 0.05
C PRO A 28 -35.64 9.81 -0.02
N LYS A 29 -35.05 11.00 -0.12
CA LYS A 29 -35.76 12.29 -0.20
C LYS A 29 -36.55 12.47 -1.50
N ASP A 30 -36.10 11.88 -2.61
CA ASP A 30 -36.82 11.93 -3.89
C ASP A 30 -38.16 11.20 -3.81
N ARG A 31 -38.22 10.12 -3.03
CA ARG A 31 -39.47 9.38 -2.77
C ARG A 31 -40.47 10.26 -2.04
N ASP A 32 -40.02 11.03 -1.04
CA ASP A 32 -40.91 11.84 -0.22
C ASP A 32 -41.40 13.11 -0.95
N GLN A 33 -40.60 13.66 -1.87
CA GLN A 33 -41.09 14.65 -2.84
C GLN A 33 -42.17 14.05 -3.76
N LYS A 34 -41.97 12.81 -4.27
CA LYS A 34 -42.97 12.11 -5.10
C LYS A 34 -44.25 11.76 -4.30
N LYS A 35 -44.16 11.30 -3.05
CA LYS A 35 -45.33 11.08 -2.17
C LYS A 35 -46.07 12.38 -1.88
N LYS A 36 -45.37 13.51 -1.62
CA LYS A 36 -45.99 14.84 -1.46
C LYS A 36 -46.70 15.33 -2.73
N ARG A 37 -46.17 15.05 -3.93
CA ARG A 37 -46.84 15.38 -5.20
C ARG A 37 -48.07 14.51 -5.46
N ARG A 38 -48.01 13.20 -5.19
CA ARG A 38 -49.17 12.28 -5.33
C ARG A 38 -50.32 12.62 -4.38
N ARG A 39 -50.03 12.89 -3.10
CA ARG A 39 -51.03 13.32 -2.08
C ARG A 39 -51.75 14.65 -2.37
N ARG A 40 -51.46 15.31 -3.51
CA ARG A 40 -52.15 16.53 -3.96
C ARG A 40 -53.17 16.26 -5.07
N ASN A 41 -53.28 15.04 -5.62
CA ASN A 41 -53.98 14.80 -6.89
C ASN A 41 -55.07 13.72 -6.90
N GLU A 42 -55.06 12.71 -6.02
CA GLU A 42 -56.13 11.70 -5.94
C GLU A 42 -56.28 11.12 -4.51
N GLU A 43 -57.46 10.55 -4.25
CA GLU A 43 -57.84 9.85 -3.00
C GLU A 43 -57.45 8.35 -3.05
N ASP A 44 -57.88 7.57 -2.04
CA ASP A 44 -57.37 6.24 -1.66
C ASP A 44 -57.03 5.23 -2.78
N GLY A 45 -55.83 4.66 -2.67
CA GLY A 45 -55.33 3.57 -3.52
C GLY A 45 -54.15 2.82 -2.88
N ASP A 46 -54.45 1.69 -2.24
CA ASP A 46 -53.57 0.59 -1.78
C ASP A 46 -52.05 0.92 -1.61
N ASP A 47 -51.64 1.42 -0.43
CA ASP A 47 -50.23 1.75 -0.09
C ASP A 47 -49.41 0.48 0.29
N SER A 48 -49.56 -0.60 -0.49
CA SER A 48 -48.93 -1.91 -0.25
C SER A 48 -47.77 -2.21 -1.21
N HIS A 49 -46.65 -2.67 -0.64
CA HIS A 49 -45.58 -3.43 -1.32
C HIS A 49 -44.80 -2.81 -2.51
N SER A 50 -44.51 -1.51 -2.49
CA SER A 50 -43.37 -0.92 -3.24
C SER A 50 -42.26 -0.36 -2.33
N LYS A 51 -41.80 -1.17 -1.36
CA LYS A 51 -40.62 -0.87 -0.54
C LYS A 51 -39.35 -0.94 -1.41
N ILE A 52 -38.67 0.19 -1.59
CA ILE A 52 -37.40 0.26 -2.33
C ILE A 52 -36.34 -0.59 -1.59
N PRO A 53 -35.63 -1.51 -2.28
CA PRO A 53 -34.55 -2.27 -1.68
C PRO A 53 -33.46 -1.40 -1.05
N VAL A 54 -33.04 -1.77 0.16
CA VAL A 54 -31.87 -1.21 0.84
C VAL A 54 -30.77 -2.27 0.84
N GLN A 55 -29.55 -1.89 0.48
CA GLN A 55 -28.37 -2.70 0.70
C GLN A 55 -27.61 -2.13 1.90
N MET A 56 -27.57 -2.89 2.98
CA MET A 56 -26.67 -2.62 4.10
C MET A 56 -25.22 -2.77 3.62
N SER A 57 -24.33 -1.92 4.11
CA SER A 57 -22.89 -1.99 3.87
C SER A 57 -22.30 -3.25 4.51
N PRO A 58 -21.57 -4.10 3.77
CA PRO A 58 -20.75 -5.17 4.33
C PRO A 58 -19.34 -4.67 4.71
N PHE A 59 -19.10 -3.35 4.65
CA PHE A 59 -17.87 -2.67 5.02
C PHE A 59 -18.13 -1.76 6.21
N ALA A 60 -17.33 -1.93 7.27
CA ALA A 60 -17.34 -1.12 8.47
C ALA A 60 -15.94 -0.49 8.68
N PRO A 61 -15.58 0.58 7.94
CA PRO A 61 -14.29 1.25 8.11
C PRO A 61 -14.14 1.80 9.53
N SER A 62 -12.94 1.73 10.12
CA SER A 62 -12.61 2.45 11.37
C SER A 62 -12.81 3.96 11.21
N GLY A 63 -12.63 4.44 9.98
CA GLY A 63 -12.88 5.81 9.55
C GLY A 63 -14.36 6.19 9.44
N LYS A 64 -14.72 7.37 9.95
CA LYS A 64 -16.03 7.98 9.74
C LYS A 64 -16.02 8.92 8.52
N PHE A 65 -17.15 8.98 7.81
CA PHE A 65 -17.45 10.05 6.85
C PHE A 65 -18.12 11.23 7.58
N LYS A 66 -18.13 12.42 6.97
CA LYS A 66 -18.87 13.58 7.51
C LYS A 66 -20.31 13.63 7.05
N SER A 67 -20.58 13.11 5.85
CA SER A 67 -21.87 13.30 5.18
C SER A 67 -22.94 12.28 5.58
N PHE A 68 -22.55 11.01 5.78
CA PHE A 68 -23.42 9.90 6.12
C PHE A 68 -22.72 8.99 7.13
N GLU A 69 -23.44 8.55 8.18
CA GLU A 69 -22.89 7.65 9.19
C GLU A 69 -22.60 6.25 8.64
N THR A 70 -23.43 5.78 7.69
CA THR A 70 -23.26 4.48 7.03
C THR A 70 -23.21 4.61 5.51
N MET A 71 -22.56 3.63 4.87
CA MET A 71 -22.49 3.51 3.42
C MET A 71 -23.77 2.91 2.78
N ASP A 72 -24.81 2.66 3.57
CA ASP A 72 -26.04 1.97 3.14
C ASP A 72 -26.78 2.74 2.04
N ILE A 73 -27.19 2.03 0.99
CA ILE A 73 -27.82 2.64 -0.19
C ILE A 73 -29.19 2.05 -0.49
N HIS A 74 -30.10 2.93 -0.92
CA HIS A 74 -31.35 2.52 -1.56
C HIS A 74 -31.08 2.39 -3.06
N TYR A 75 -31.54 1.30 -3.68
CA TYR A 75 -31.23 0.98 -5.08
C TYR A 75 -32.42 0.33 -5.79
N VAL A 76 -32.41 0.42 -7.12
CA VAL A 76 -33.27 -0.37 -8.01
C VAL A 76 -32.39 -1.01 -9.08
N VAL A 77 -32.65 -2.28 -9.38
CA VAL A 77 -32.10 -2.99 -10.54
C VAL A 77 -33.06 -2.83 -11.71
N GLU A 78 -32.54 -2.61 -12.91
CA GLU A 78 -33.34 -2.53 -14.14
C GLU A 78 -32.77 -3.45 -15.23
N PRO A 79 -33.61 -4.26 -15.91
CA PRO A 79 -35.06 -4.44 -15.72
C PRO A 79 -35.43 -5.16 -14.42
N SER A 80 -36.22 -4.51 -13.57
CA SER A 80 -36.51 -4.95 -12.20
C SER A 80 -37.27 -6.28 -12.16
N LYS A 81 -38.28 -6.44 -13.03
CA LYS A 81 -39.06 -7.67 -13.14
C LYS A 81 -38.17 -8.88 -13.48
N ARG A 82 -37.37 -8.78 -14.56
CA ARG A 82 -36.46 -9.86 -15.00
C ARG A 82 -35.44 -10.24 -13.92
N TRP A 83 -34.88 -9.27 -13.19
CA TRP A 83 -33.98 -9.54 -12.07
C TRP A 83 -34.69 -10.24 -10.90
N SER A 84 -35.90 -9.80 -10.57
CA SER A 84 -36.71 -10.36 -9.47
C SER A 84 -37.16 -11.79 -9.72
N GLU A 85 -37.46 -12.15 -10.97
CA GLU A 85 -37.90 -13.49 -11.40
C GLU A 85 -36.76 -14.53 -11.47
N MET A 86 -35.50 -14.10 -11.47
CA MET A 86 -34.33 -15.00 -11.47
C MET A 86 -34.11 -15.67 -10.11
N THR A 87 -33.78 -16.97 -10.15
CA THR A 87 -33.43 -17.77 -8.97
C THR A 87 -32.16 -17.23 -8.32
N ARG A 88 -32.19 -17.05 -6.99
CA ARG A 88 -31.02 -16.66 -6.19
C ARG A 88 -30.19 -17.89 -5.78
N TYR A 89 -28.88 -17.79 -5.89
CA TYR A 89 -27.93 -18.82 -5.50
C TYR A 89 -26.96 -18.31 -4.42
N ASN A 90 -26.39 -19.24 -3.65
CA ASN A 90 -25.31 -18.95 -2.68
C ASN A 90 -23.91 -19.01 -3.32
N SER A 91 -23.79 -19.63 -4.50
CA SER A 91 -22.52 -19.83 -5.20
C SER A 91 -22.71 -20.10 -6.69
N PHE A 92 -21.72 -19.77 -7.51
CA PHE A 92 -21.55 -20.25 -8.88
C PHE A 92 -20.23 -21.00 -9.05
N VAL A 93 -20.05 -21.69 -10.18
CA VAL A 93 -18.81 -22.36 -10.58
C VAL A 93 -18.39 -21.82 -11.94
N LEU A 94 -17.10 -21.49 -12.09
CA LEU A 94 -16.50 -21.00 -13.33
C LEU A 94 -15.08 -21.56 -13.43
N ASN A 95 -14.70 -22.10 -14.59
CA ASN A 95 -13.35 -22.67 -14.84
C ASN A 95 -12.88 -23.65 -13.75
N GLY A 96 -13.80 -24.48 -13.23
CA GLY A 96 -13.54 -25.44 -12.14
C GLY A 96 -13.46 -24.83 -10.73
N SER A 97 -13.35 -23.51 -10.60
CA SER A 97 -13.36 -22.80 -9.31
C SER A 97 -14.77 -22.45 -8.85
N LYS A 98 -15.01 -22.49 -7.54
CA LYS A 98 -16.32 -22.18 -6.94
C LYS A 98 -16.26 -20.88 -6.15
N TYR A 99 -17.23 -20.01 -6.41
CA TYR A 99 -17.32 -18.66 -5.85
C TYR A 99 -18.62 -18.52 -5.08
N PHE A 100 -18.59 -17.94 -3.88
CA PHE A 100 -19.76 -17.73 -3.03
C PHE A 100 -20.13 -16.24 -2.94
N SER A 101 -21.30 -15.91 -2.38
CA SER A 101 -21.54 -14.55 -1.89
C SER A 101 -20.52 -14.16 -0.81
N ASP A 102 -20.30 -12.86 -0.64
CA ASP A 102 -19.31 -12.24 0.25
C ASP A 102 -17.83 -12.51 -0.06
N ASN A 103 -17.49 -13.40 -1.00
CA ASN A 103 -16.13 -13.48 -1.53
C ASN A 103 -15.75 -12.21 -2.31
N TYR A 104 -14.46 -11.90 -2.30
CA TYR A 104 -13.85 -10.97 -3.25
C TYR A 104 -13.41 -11.73 -4.52
N ILE A 105 -13.42 -11.02 -5.64
CA ILE A 105 -13.12 -11.51 -6.98
C ILE A 105 -12.33 -10.45 -7.76
N PHE A 106 -11.45 -10.91 -8.64
CA PHE A 106 -10.93 -10.11 -9.74
C PHE A 106 -11.86 -10.24 -10.95
N VAL A 107 -12.04 -9.14 -11.69
CA VAL A 107 -12.93 -9.00 -12.83
C VAL A 107 -12.17 -8.30 -13.95
N ALA A 108 -12.24 -8.84 -15.16
CA ALA A 108 -11.54 -8.28 -16.30
C ALA A 108 -12.05 -6.86 -16.62
N ASN A 109 -11.11 -5.91 -16.69
CA ASN A 109 -11.35 -4.56 -17.21
C ASN A 109 -11.08 -4.49 -18.72
N GLU A 110 -11.19 -3.30 -19.32
CA GLU A 110 -10.84 -3.08 -20.73
C GLU A 110 -9.39 -3.51 -21.06
N ASP A 111 -8.40 -3.16 -20.23
CA ASP A 111 -6.97 -3.46 -20.48
C ASP A 111 -6.69 -4.97 -20.49
N THR A 112 -7.22 -5.72 -19.52
CA THR A 112 -7.10 -7.19 -19.46
C THR A 112 -7.76 -7.84 -20.68
N ILE A 113 -8.92 -7.33 -21.13
CA ILE A 113 -9.61 -7.85 -22.32
C ILE A 113 -8.78 -7.58 -23.59
N GLU A 114 -8.18 -6.40 -23.74
CA GLU A 114 -7.29 -6.08 -24.86
C GLU A 114 -6.02 -6.95 -24.84
N ARG A 115 -5.39 -7.10 -23.67
CA ARG A 115 -4.19 -7.94 -23.48
C ARG A 115 -4.47 -9.43 -23.78
N GLN A 116 -5.64 -9.94 -23.43
CA GLN A 116 -6.07 -11.30 -23.79
C GLN A 116 -6.24 -11.47 -25.31
N LYS A 117 -6.82 -10.48 -26.02
CA LYS A 117 -6.91 -10.49 -27.48
C LYS A 117 -5.52 -10.48 -28.15
N SER A 118 -4.57 -9.67 -27.66
CA SER A 118 -3.21 -9.62 -28.23
C SER A 118 -2.46 -10.94 -28.05
N PHE A 119 -2.61 -11.61 -26.90
CA PHE A 119 -2.00 -12.93 -26.69
C PHE A 119 -2.62 -14.00 -27.61
N ALA A 120 -3.93 -13.98 -27.85
CA ALA A 120 -4.57 -14.87 -28.83
C ALA A 120 -4.04 -14.63 -30.26
N ASN A 121 -3.68 -13.39 -30.59
CA ASN A 121 -3.11 -12.98 -31.88
C ASN A 121 -1.58 -13.14 -32.01
N LYS A 122 -0.91 -13.78 -31.04
CA LYS A 122 0.53 -14.10 -31.03
C LYS A 122 1.51 -12.91 -31.00
N GLU A 123 1.10 -11.69 -30.67
CA GLU A 123 2.08 -10.63 -30.38
C GLU A 123 2.67 -10.79 -28.98
N GLN A 124 4.02 -10.79 -28.90
CA GLN A 124 4.76 -10.91 -27.64
C GLN A 124 4.79 -9.59 -26.88
N LEU A 125 3.69 -9.26 -26.20
CA LEU A 125 3.78 -8.39 -25.03
C LEU A 125 4.49 -9.12 -23.87
N GLY A 126 5.16 -8.34 -23.02
CA GLY A 126 6.12 -8.84 -22.04
C GLY A 126 5.53 -9.73 -20.92
N PRO A 127 6.39 -10.22 -20.01
CA PRO A 127 5.98 -11.08 -18.90
C PRO A 127 4.79 -10.51 -18.12
N ARG A 128 3.88 -11.40 -17.68
CA ARG A 128 2.65 -11.05 -16.95
C ARG A 128 2.97 -10.11 -15.79
N ALA A 129 2.68 -8.83 -15.97
CA ALA A 129 2.58 -7.87 -14.88
C ALA A 129 1.54 -8.39 -13.86
N LYS A 130 1.70 -8.01 -12.59
CA LYS A 130 0.88 -8.54 -11.49
C LYS A 130 -0.60 -8.25 -11.72
N SER A 131 -1.48 -8.95 -11.00
CA SER A 131 -2.95 -8.85 -11.08
C SER A 131 -3.52 -7.51 -10.56
N ASN A 132 -2.80 -6.41 -10.77
CA ASN A 132 -3.19 -5.06 -10.39
C ASN A 132 -3.99 -4.36 -11.51
N ASP A 133 -3.92 -4.88 -12.74
CA ASP A 133 -4.72 -4.40 -13.89
C ASP A 133 -6.21 -4.76 -13.75
N ASP A 134 -6.53 -5.91 -13.14
CA ASP A 134 -7.92 -6.36 -12.97
C ASP A 134 -8.66 -5.53 -11.90
N TRP A 135 -9.96 -5.30 -12.11
CA TRP A 135 -10.81 -4.69 -11.10
C TRP A 135 -11.15 -5.68 -9.99
N VAL A 136 -11.03 -5.26 -8.73
CA VAL A 136 -11.47 -6.07 -7.59
C VAL A 136 -12.91 -5.71 -7.20
N ALA A 137 -13.71 -6.70 -6.84
CA ALA A 137 -15.10 -6.52 -6.39
C ALA A 137 -15.47 -7.52 -5.28
N ARG A 138 -16.48 -7.20 -4.46
CA ARG A 138 -17.10 -8.12 -3.48
C ARG A 138 -18.50 -8.53 -3.96
N ILE A 139 -18.79 -9.83 -3.92
CA ILE A 139 -20.09 -10.38 -4.33
C ILE A 139 -21.13 -10.14 -3.23
N LEU A 140 -22.31 -9.60 -3.60
CA LEU A 140 -23.43 -9.33 -2.68
C LEU A 140 -24.60 -10.31 -2.87
N GLU A 141 -24.91 -10.64 -4.12
CA GLU A 141 -26.01 -11.55 -4.46
C GLU A 141 -25.76 -12.19 -5.83
N ILE A 142 -25.90 -13.52 -5.92
CA ILE A 142 -25.79 -14.27 -7.18
C ILE A 142 -27.20 -14.66 -7.63
N ARG A 143 -27.52 -14.45 -8.90
CA ARG A 143 -28.79 -14.88 -9.53
C ARG A 143 -28.56 -15.48 -10.91
N ALA A 144 -29.44 -16.37 -11.33
CA ALA A 144 -29.45 -16.90 -12.70
C ALA A 144 -30.88 -17.09 -13.22
N SER A 145 -31.08 -16.99 -14.54
CA SER A 145 -32.26 -17.55 -15.21
C SER A 145 -32.05 -19.01 -15.63
N ASP A 146 -30.82 -19.38 -15.92
CA ASP A 146 -30.38 -20.66 -16.47
C ASP A 146 -28.84 -20.77 -16.35
N GLU A 147 -28.29 -21.89 -16.79
CA GLU A 147 -26.87 -22.25 -16.64
C GLU A 147 -25.88 -21.29 -17.36
N HIS A 148 -26.33 -20.58 -18.40
CA HIS A 148 -25.49 -19.68 -19.19
C HIS A 148 -25.64 -18.21 -18.74
N HIS A 149 -26.81 -17.85 -18.21
CA HIS A 149 -27.16 -16.48 -17.81
C HIS A 149 -27.08 -16.29 -16.29
N VAL A 150 -25.87 -16.42 -15.76
CA VAL A 150 -25.54 -16.25 -14.34
C VAL A 150 -24.91 -14.87 -14.09
N TYR A 151 -25.43 -14.13 -13.11
CA TYR A 151 -25.02 -12.76 -12.80
C TYR A 151 -24.82 -12.55 -11.31
N ALA A 152 -23.87 -11.70 -10.94
CA ALA A 152 -23.59 -11.29 -9.57
C ALA A 152 -23.81 -9.78 -9.41
N ARG A 153 -24.61 -9.37 -8.42
CA ARG A 153 -24.57 -7.99 -7.91
C ARG A 153 -23.36 -7.85 -7.00
N VAL A 154 -22.58 -6.78 -7.20
CA VAL A 154 -21.29 -6.57 -6.53
C VAL A 154 -21.19 -5.16 -5.95
N TYR A 155 -20.24 -4.97 -5.02
CA TYR A 155 -19.62 -3.68 -4.75
C TYR A 155 -18.20 -3.65 -5.35
N TRP A 156 -17.88 -2.61 -6.11
CA TRP A 156 -16.52 -2.40 -6.62
C TRP A 156 -15.57 -1.95 -5.50
N MET A 157 -14.40 -2.58 -5.43
CA MET A 157 -13.24 -2.02 -4.77
C MET A 157 -12.49 -1.14 -5.79
N TYR A 158 -11.91 -0.05 -5.31
CA TYR A 158 -11.06 0.82 -6.11
C TYR A 158 -9.60 0.61 -5.72
N TRP A 159 -8.72 0.48 -6.71
CA TRP A 159 -7.32 0.81 -6.50
C TRP A 159 -7.22 2.32 -6.22
N PRO A 160 -6.34 2.77 -5.30
CA PRO A 160 -6.10 4.18 -5.04
C PRO A 160 -5.87 5.02 -6.28
N ASP A 161 -5.21 4.46 -7.30
CA ASP A 161 -4.91 5.10 -8.58
C ASP A 161 -6.17 5.41 -9.42
N GLU A 162 -7.26 4.65 -9.23
CA GLU A 162 -8.56 4.84 -9.88
C GLU A 162 -9.45 5.90 -9.18
N LEU A 163 -9.01 6.49 -8.05
CA LEU A 163 -9.86 7.40 -7.26
C LEU A 163 -10.31 8.62 -8.10
N PRO A 164 -11.63 8.83 -8.31
CA PRO A 164 -12.13 9.83 -9.24
C PRO A 164 -11.66 11.25 -8.95
N GLN A 165 -11.44 12.05 -10.01
CA GLN A 165 -11.19 13.49 -9.86
C GLN A 165 -12.41 14.15 -9.22
N GLY A 166 -12.20 14.84 -8.09
CA GLY A 166 -13.27 15.43 -7.28
C GLY A 166 -13.48 14.74 -5.93
N THR A 167 -12.85 13.58 -5.71
CA THR A 167 -12.85 12.87 -4.42
C THR A 167 -12.42 13.78 -3.29
N VAL A 168 -13.10 13.70 -2.14
CA VAL A 168 -12.88 14.55 -0.96
C VAL A 168 -12.21 13.72 0.14
N ASP A 169 -10.96 14.06 0.46
CA ASP A 169 -10.23 13.58 1.63
C ASP A 169 -10.26 14.65 2.72
N GLY A 170 -11.19 14.54 3.66
CA GLY A 170 -11.33 15.44 4.79
C GLY A 170 -11.61 16.90 4.37
N LYS A 171 -10.56 17.71 4.20
CA LYS A 171 -10.63 19.12 3.73
C LYS A 171 -9.99 19.34 2.36
N LYS A 172 -9.38 18.31 1.76
CA LYS A 172 -8.69 18.35 0.47
C LYS A 172 -9.58 17.75 -0.61
N THR A 173 -9.45 18.24 -1.84
CA THR A 173 -9.89 17.51 -3.03
C THR A 173 -8.69 16.74 -3.59
N VAL A 174 -8.89 15.46 -3.88
CA VAL A 174 -7.86 14.52 -4.32
C VAL A 174 -8.30 13.80 -5.60
N SER A 175 -7.36 13.09 -6.21
CA SER A 175 -7.54 12.28 -7.42
C SER A 175 -6.40 11.28 -7.51
N GLY A 176 -6.69 10.01 -7.78
CA GLY A 176 -5.69 8.95 -7.76
C GLY A 176 -4.99 8.75 -6.41
N ARG A 177 -3.89 8.00 -6.43
CA ARG A 177 -3.16 7.54 -5.24
C ARG A 177 -2.53 8.70 -4.46
N GLN A 178 -2.84 8.76 -3.17
CA GLN A 178 -2.24 9.69 -2.22
C GLN A 178 -0.96 9.09 -1.59
N PRO A 179 0.01 9.91 -1.11
CA PRO A 179 1.28 9.42 -0.58
C PRO A 179 1.18 8.50 0.65
N TYR A 180 0.03 8.50 1.33
CA TYR A 180 -0.23 7.63 2.48
C TYR A 180 -0.80 6.24 2.11
N HIS A 181 -1.18 6.00 0.84
CA HIS A 181 -1.74 4.71 0.43
C HIS A 181 -0.64 3.68 0.13
N GLY A 182 -0.77 2.47 0.68
CA GLY A 182 0.15 1.36 0.43
C GLY A 182 -0.10 0.64 -0.91
N GLN A 183 0.90 -0.07 -1.41
CA GLN A 183 1.00 -0.63 -2.76
C GLN A 183 -0.08 -1.68 -3.05
N ASN A 184 -0.48 -2.43 -2.02
CA ASN A 184 -1.54 -3.43 -2.06
C ASN A 184 -2.88 -2.94 -1.44
N GLU A 185 -2.95 -1.65 -1.08
CA GLU A 185 -4.16 -1.05 -0.52
C GLU A 185 -5.24 -0.91 -1.59
N LEU A 186 -6.46 -1.30 -1.23
CA LEU A 186 -7.72 -1.06 -1.93
C LEU A 186 -8.60 -0.14 -1.08
N ILE A 187 -9.51 0.55 -1.75
CA ILE A 187 -10.52 1.40 -1.13
C ILE A 187 -11.88 0.71 -1.28
N ALA A 188 -12.53 0.38 -0.16
CA ALA A 188 -13.86 -0.19 -0.18
C ALA A 188 -14.88 0.85 -0.69
N SER A 189 -15.99 0.45 -1.33
CA SER A 189 -16.98 1.43 -1.78
C SER A 189 -18.41 0.90 -1.81
N ASN A 190 -19.37 1.82 -1.80
CA ASN A 190 -20.78 1.53 -2.08
C ASN A 190 -21.13 1.65 -3.58
N HIS A 191 -20.14 1.54 -4.47
CA HIS A 191 -20.38 1.51 -5.91
C HIS A 191 -20.99 0.16 -6.32
N MET A 192 -22.32 0.10 -6.29
CA MET A 192 -23.08 -1.10 -6.65
C MET A 192 -23.24 -1.25 -8.16
N ASP A 193 -23.04 -2.46 -8.66
CA ASP A 193 -23.22 -2.82 -10.08
C ASP A 193 -23.63 -4.31 -10.21
N ILE A 194 -23.99 -4.76 -11.41
CA ILE A 194 -24.25 -6.16 -11.73
C ILE A 194 -23.31 -6.61 -12.85
N ILE A 195 -22.65 -7.76 -12.65
CA ILE A 195 -21.71 -8.36 -13.59
C ILE A 195 -22.26 -9.70 -14.09
N ASN A 196 -22.02 -10.02 -15.35
CA ASN A 196 -22.09 -11.40 -15.83
C ASN A 196 -20.88 -12.16 -15.26
N VAL A 197 -21.10 -13.32 -14.64
CA VAL A 197 -20.01 -14.00 -13.91
C VAL A 197 -18.87 -14.47 -14.82
N VAL A 198 -19.10 -14.61 -16.12
CA VAL A 198 -18.06 -14.91 -17.13
C VAL A 198 -16.95 -13.83 -17.17
N SER A 199 -17.20 -12.62 -16.66
CA SER A 199 -16.17 -11.58 -16.50
C SER A 199 -15.20 -11.78 -15.32
N VAL A 200 -15.44 -12.76 -14.45
CA VAL A 200 -14.57 -13.07 -13.29
C VAL A 200 -13.33 -13.82 -13.74
N THR A 201 -12.14 -13.29 -13.44
CA THR A 201 -10.85 -13.87 -13.86
C THR A 201 -10.31 -14.86 -12.84
N GLN A 202 -10.35 -14.50 -11.55
CA GLN A 202 -9.86 -15.31 -10.43
C GLN A 202 -10.48 -14.85 -9.10
N GLN A 203 -10.41 -15.69 -8.06
CA GLN A 203 -10.80 -15.30 -6.71
C GLN A 203 -9.79 -14.27 -6.14
N ALA A 204 -10.26 -13.36 -5.28
CA ALA A 204 -9.40 -12.45 -4.53
C ALA A 204 -9.51 -12.71 -3.02
N THR A 205 -8.38 -12.56 -2.32
CA THR A 205 -8.33 -12.48 -0.85
C THR A 205 -8.03 -11.04 -0.50
N VAL A 206 -8.98 -10.36 0.15
CA VAL A 206 -8.83 -8.97 0.58
C VAL A 206 -9.19 -8.86 2.06
N ASN A 207 -8.22 -8.46 2.87
CA ASN A 207 -8.38 -8.32 4.31
C ASN A 207 -8.94 -6.93 4.67
N GLN A 208 -9.70 -6.83 5.76
CA GLN A 208 -9.95 -5.54 6.40
C GLN A 208 -8.84 -5.32 7.46
N VAL A 209 -8.21 -4.15 7.42
CA VAL A 209 -7.36 -3.69 8.52
C VAL A 209 -8.23 -3.20 9.67
N THR A 210 -7.91 -3.64 10.88
CA THR A 210 -8.46 -3.16 12.14
C THR A 210 -7.33 -2.95 13.14
N ASP A 211 -7.63 -2.21 14.19
CA ASP A 211 -6.76 -1.89 15.33
C ASP A 211 -6.21 -3.17 16.04
N GLU A 212 -6.76 -4.34 15.72
CA GLU A 212 -6.37 -5.66 16.25
C GLU A 212 -5.41 -6.45 15.33
N ASN A 213 -5.22 -6.03 14.06
CA ASN A 213 -4.53 -6.83 13.05
C ASN A 213 -3.58 -6.08 12.10
N ASP A 214 -3.35 -4.77 12.31
CA ASP A 214 -2.53 -3.89 11.44
C ASP A 214 -1.14 -4.50 11.15
N ASP A 215 -0.46 -5.03 12.18
CA ASP A 215 0.86 -5.68 12.07
C ASP A 215 0.88 -6.94 11.17
N GLN A 216 -0.27 -7.59 10.97
CA GLN A 216 -0.36 -8.94 10.38
C GLN A 216 -0.61 -8.92 8.86
N ILE A 217 -1.00 -7.78 8.27
CA ILE A 217 -1.49 -7.72 6.88
C ILE A 217 -0.37 -7.40 5.89
N GLN A 218 0.79 -8.04 6.07
CA GLN A 218 1.90 -7.93 5.13
C GLN A 218 1.69 -8.86 3.92
N SER A 219 2.04 -8.38 2.72
CA SER A 219 1.96 -9.04 1.40
C SER A 219 0.56 -9.30 0.78
N ALA A 220 -0.53 -9.35 1.54
CA ALA A 220 -1.89 -9.54 1.00
C ALA A 220 -2.47 -8.25 0.36
N LEU A 221 -3.64 -8.35 -0.31
CA LEU A 221 -4.49 -7.18 -0.58
C LEU A 221 -5.30 -6.83 0.68
N TYR A 222 -5.53 -5.55 0.90
CA TYR A 222 -6.26 -5.07 2.08
C TYR A 222 -7.00 -3.77 1.83
N TRP A 223 -7.92 -3.42 2.73
CA TRP A 223 -8.53 -2.10 2.79
C TRP A 223 -8.68 -1.62 4.24
N ARG A 224 -8.55 -0.31 4.43
CA ARG A 224 -8.77 0.40 5.71
C ARG A 224 -9.59 1.68 5.55
N GLN A 225 -9.58 2.26 4.35
CA GLN A 225 -10.37 3.41 3.94
C GLN A 225 -11.53 2.96 3.02
N ALA A 226 -12.63 3.70 3.05
CA ALA A 226 -13.77 3.49 2.17
C ALA A 226 -14.23 4.79 1.48
N PHE A 227 -14.93 4.65 0.35
CA PHE A 227 -15.36 5.71 -0.56
C PHE A 227 -16.89 5.67 -0.76
N ASP A 228 -17.56 6.79 -0.51
CA ASP A 228 -18.99 6.94 -0.75
C ASP A 228 -19.25 7.63 -2.10
N VAL A 229 -19.76 6.88 -3.08
CA VAL A 229 -20.04 7.40 -4.42
C VAL A 229 -21.16 8.45 -4.48
N ARG A 230 -21.97 8.58 -3.41
CA ARG A 230 -23.04 9.59 -3.30
C ARG A 230 -22.47 11.00 -3.14
N THR A 231 -21.35 11.11 -2.43
CA THR A 231 -20.74 12.38 -1.99
C THR A 231 -19.33 12.56 -2.55
N GLN A 232 -18.74 11.51 -3.11
CA GLN A 232 -17.33 11.37 -3.45
C GLN A 232 -16.41 11.55 -2.23
N GLU A 233 -16.90 11.27 -1.02
CA GLU A 233 -16.14 11.40 0.23
C GLU A 233 -15.38 10.10 0.56
N LEU A 234 -14.13 10.24 1.00
CA LEU A 234 -13.37 9.16 1.65
C LEU A 234 -13.59 9.20 3.17
N SER A 235 -13.69 8.03 3.80
CA SER A 235 -13.68 7.91 5.25
C SER A 235 -12.36 8.45 5.83
N ALA A 236 -12.39 9.09 7.00
CA ALA A 236 -11.16 9.52 7.65
C ALA A 236 -10.20 8.34 7.95
N ILE A 237 -8.89 8.55 7.92
CA ILE A 237 -7.90 7.63 8.51
C ILE A 237 -7.30 8.33 9.74
N GLU A 238 -6.83 7.56 10.72
CA GLU A 238 -6.02 8.13 11.80
C GLU A 238 -4.79 8.88 11.24
N LYS A 239 -4.45 9.97 11.90
CA LYS A 239 -3.34 10.84 11.53
C LYS A 239 -2.21 10.71 12.53
N VAL A 240 -1.02 10.48 12.02
CA VAL A 240 0.20 10.30 12.81
C VAL A 240 1.13 11.50 12.65
N CYS A 241 2.24 11.46 13.40
CA CYS A 241 3.31 12.44 13.37
C CYS A 241 2.88 13.88 13.76
N LYS A 242 3.76 14.84 13.45
CA LYS A 242 3.59 16.29 13.58
C LYS A 242 2.97 16.92 12.34
N CYS A 243 3.06 16.25 11.20
CA CYS A 243 2.59 16.75 9.90
C CYS A 243 1.07 16.59 9.66
N ASP A 244 0.33 15.97 10.60
CA ASP A 244 -1.13 15.79 10.53
C ASP A 244 -1.58 15.00 9.27
N GLN A 245 -0.78 14.02 8.84
CA GLN A 245 -1.07 13.10 7.72
C GLN A 245 -1.16 11.64 8.21
N PRO A 246 -1.90 10.75 7.52
CA PRO A 246 -1.93 9.32 7.84
C PRO A 246 -0.58 8.61 7.62
N GLY A 247 -0.43 7.42 8.22
CA GLY A 247 0.69 6.52 7.96
C GLY A 247 0.56 5.79 6.64
N ASN A 248 1.68 5.63 5.91
CA ASN A 248 1.77 4.65 4.83
C ASN A 248 2.33 3.34 5.42
N PRO A 249 1.60 2.22 5.37
CA PRO A 249 2.04 0.96 5.98
C PRO A 249 3.24 0.31 5.26
N ASP A 250 3.53 0.73 4.02
CA ASP A 250 4.74 0.30 3.29
C ASP A 250 6.00 1.09 3.72
N LYS A 251 5.88 2.05 4.66
CA LYS A 251 6.97 2.93 5.11
C LYS A 251 7.17 2.83 6.62
N VAL A 252 8.43 3.02 7.05
CA VAL A 252 8.78 3.02 8.47
C VAL A 252 8.08 4.16 9.21
N LEU A 253 7.31 3.80 10.23
CA LEU A 253 6.84 4.69 11.29
C LEU A 253 7.65 4.41 12.55
N VAL A 254 8.19 5.46 13.15
CA VAL A 254 9.01 5.37 14.36
C VAL A 254 8.15 5.76 15.56
N GLY A 255 7.98 4.85 16.52
CA GLY A 255 7.19 5.08 17.73
C GLY A 255 7.95 5.93 18.74
N CYS A 256 7.29 6.90 19.38
CA CYS A 256 7.89 7.63 20.49
C CYS A 256 7.79 6.80 21.80
N PRO A 257 8.92 6.45 22.46
CA PRO A 257 8.93 5.61 23.67
C PRO A 257 8.41 6.34 24.93
N ASN A 258 8.07 7.63 24.83
CA ASN A 258 7.48 8.39 25.93
C ASN A 258 6.02 7.97 26.12
N GLU A 259 5.73 7.31 27.26
CA GLU A 259 4.41 6.87 27.69
C GLU A 259 3.30 7.94 27.64
N THR A 260 3.65 9.22 27.78
CA THR A 260 2.68 10.34 27.70
C THR A 260 2.46 10.86 26.27
N CYS A 261 3.31 10.45 25.32
CA CYS A 261 3.24 10.89 23.93
C CYS A 261 2.71 9.80 23.00
N LYS A 262 3.28 8.59 23.03
CA LYS A 262 2.95 7.40 22.20
C LYS A 262 2.64 7.66 20.72
N LYS A 263 3.17 8.75 20.14
CA LYS A 263 2.93 9.10 18.74
C LYS A 263 3.91 8.40 17.82
N TRP A 264 3.38 7.75 16.80
CA TRP A 264 4.08 7.36 15.59
C TRP A 264 4.54 8.58 14.81
N LEU A 265 5.74 8.52 14.23
CA LEU A 265 6.37 9.58 13.45
C LEU A 265 6.82 9.02 12.10
N HIS A 266 6.58 9.71 10.98
CA HIS A 266 7.12 9.28 9.69
C HIS A 266 8.64 9.44 9.68
N GLU A 267 9.38 8.42 9.22
CA GLU A 267 10.83 8.50 9.01
C GLU A 267 11.21 9.73 8.16
N GLU A 268 10.45 10.00 7.09
CA GLU A 268 10.64 11.17 6.21
C GLU A 268 10.58 12.52 6.95
N CYS A 269 9.77 12.62 8.00
CA CYS A 269 9.67 13.84 8.82
C CYS A 269 10.85 13.97 9.79
N LEU A 270 11.37 12.85 10.31
CA LEU A 270 12.58 12.81 11.15
C LEU A 270 13.82 13.14 10.32
N LYS A 271 13.96 12.53 9.14
CA LYS A 271 15.00 12.81 8.14
C LYS A 271 15.02 14.29 7.75
N HIS A 272 13.85 14.90 7.56
CA HIS A 272 13.74 16.34 7.27
C HIS A 272 14.20 17.24 8.43
N ASP A 273 13.75 16.97 9.65
CA ASP A 273 14.08 17.75 10.85
C ASP A 273 15.58 17.65 11.21
N ILE A 274 16.18 16.48 11.06
CA ILE A 274 17.62 16.25 11.30
C ILE A 274 18.47 16.94 10.23
N LEU A 275 18.18 16.73 8.93
CA LEU A 275 18.93 17.38 7.85
C LEU A 275 18.83 18.90 7.89
N LEU A 276 17.69 19.46 8.34
CA LEU A 276 17.53 20.89 8.57
C LEU A 276 18.46 21.39 9.69
N LYS A 277 18.51 20.70 10.84
CA LYS A 277 19.41 21.04 11.95
C LYS A 277 20.88 20.93 11.57
N THR A 278 21.26 19.91 10.80
CA THR A 278 22.62 19.78 10.25
C THR A 278 22.99 20.98 9.39
N TYR A 279 22.08 21.43 8.51
CA TYR A 279 22.30 22.61 7.70
C TYR A 279 22.30 23.92 8.52
N GLU A 280 21.46 24.06 9.54
CA GLU A 280 21.48 25.22 10.44
C GLU A 280 22.81 25.30 11.23
N ALA A 281 23.38 24.15 11.61
CA ALA A 281 24.67 24.07 12.28
C ALA A 281 25.85 24.31 11.31
N LEU A 282 25.92 23.59 10.19
CA LEU A 282 27.09 23.55 9.30
C LEU A 282 27.02 24.53 8.12
N GLY A 283 25.82 24.91 7.68
CA GLY A 283 25.59 25.72 6.49
C GLY A 283 26.15 25.06 5.22
N THR A 284 26.62 25.88 4.29
CA THR A 284 27.35 25.42 3.10
C THR A 284 28.82 25.13 3.39
N ASP A 285 29.46 25.83 4.33
CA ASP A 285 30.94 25.94 4.33
C ASP A 285 31.64 25.31 5.55
N LYS A 286 30.94 25.04 6.66
CA LYS A 286 31.60 24.54 7.88
C LYS A 286 31.74 23.01 7.83
N PRO A 287 32.90 22.42 8.17
CA PRO A 287 33.05 20.97 8.30
C PRO A 287 32.33 20.44 9.55
N HIS A 288 31.86 19.18 9.47
CA HIS A 288 31.60 18.42 10.70
C HIS A 288 32.94 18.07 11.37
N LYS A 289 32.97 18.20 12.70
CA LYS A 289 34.06 17.69 13.54
C LYS A 289 33.46 17.00 14.75
N ALA A 290 33.66 15.70 14.88
CA ALA A 290 33.23 14.92 16.03
C ALA A 290 33.77 15.54 17.32
N SER A 291 32.88 15.80 18.28
CA SER A 291 33.23 16.43 19.56
C SER A 291 33.90 15.42 20.50
N GLY A 292 35.14 15.01 20.17
CA GLY A 292 35.79 13.84 20.76
C GLY A 292 37.31 13.89 20.93
N VAL A 293 38.02 14.95 20.49
CA VAL A 293 39.46 15.11 20.74
C VAL A 293 39.74 16.50 21.30
N LYS A 294 40.41 16.57 22.45
CA LYS A 294 41.12 17.77 22.88
C LYS A 294 42.45 17.79 22.15
N GLU A 295 42.65 18.76 21.25
CA GLU A 295 43.99 19.09 20.76
C GLU A 295 44.78 19.72 21.91
N GLU A 296 45.50 18.89 22.68
CA GLU A 296 46.52 19.40 23.58
C GLU A 296 47.64 20.01 22.75
N LYS A 297 47.89 21.31 22.94
CA LYS A 297 49.03 21.99 22.34
C LYS A 297 50.33 21.30 22.76
N VAL A 298 51.05 20.76 21.80
CA VAL A 298 52.47 20.46 21.97
C VAL A 298 53.23 21.78 21.84
N GLU A 299 53.77 22.29 22.94
CA GLU A 299 54.81 23.31 22.94
C GLU A 299 56.16 22.62 23.18
N GLU A 300 57.17 22.95 22.38
CA GLU A 300 58.52 22.36 22.46
C GLU A 300 59.30 22.93 23.65
N GLU A 301 60.08 22.09 24.35
CA GLU A 301 61.22 22.51 25.20
C GLU A 301 62.21 21.34 25.36
N GLU A 302 63.48 21.63 25.66
CA GLU A 302 64.59 20.75 25.27
C GLU A 302 65.36 20.08 26.44
N ALA A 303 65.56 18.77 26.32
CA ALA A 303 66.63 17.95 26.90
C ALA A 303 67.03 18.08 28.40
N LYS A 304 66.96 16.94 29.12
CA LYS A 304 68.18 16.28 29.64
C LYS A 304 68.03 14.81 30.06
N ARG A 305 69.12 14.06 29.88
CA ARG A 305 69.40 12.69 30.38
C ARG A 305 69.96 12.77 31.82
N PRO A 306 69.88 11.72 32.66
CA PRO A 306 70.76 10.53 32.53
C PRO A 306 70.11 9.15 32.85
N LEU A 307 70.38 8.12 32.05
CA LEU A 307 71.19 6.90 32.37
C LEU A 307 70.46 5.72 33.08
N SER A 308 70.54 4.54 32.45
CA SER A 308 70.26 3.19 32.99
C SER A 308 71.49 2.63 33.77
N PRO A 309 71.46 1.46 34.49
CA PRO A 309 71.21 0.13 33.90
C PRO A 309 70.61 -1.02 34.77
N VAL A 310 69.89 -1.94 34.11
CA VAL A 310 69.90 -3.44 34.18
C VAL A 310 69.79 -4.23 35.53
N GLU A 311 69.06 -5.35 35.46
CA GLU A 311 68.75 -6.39 36.47
C GLU A 311 69.95 -7.35 36.82
N PRO A 312 69.85 -8.55 37.50
CA PRO A 312 68.67 -9.29 38.04
C PRO A 312 68.84 -10.08 39.39
N SER A 313 67.77 -10.75 39.85
CA SER A 313 67.70 -12.21 40.18
C SER A 313 66.78 -12.66 41.35
N THR A 314 65.97 -13.69 41.07
CA THR A 314 65.47 -14.80 41.94
C THR A 314 65.07 -14.60 43.42
N GLY A 315 63.84 -14.99 43.76
CA GLY A 315 63.43 -15.40 45.12
C GLY A 315 62.03 -16.04 45.18
N ALA A 316 61.90 -17.19 45.86
CA ALA A 316 60.62 -17.79 46.27
C ALA A 316 60.28 -17.31 47.72
N VAL A 317 59.16 -17.61 48.39
CA VAL A 317 58.30 -18.82 48.43
C VAL A 317 56.87 -18.48 48.95
N ALA A 318 55.97 -19.46 48.85
CA ALA A 318 54.81 -19.82 49.70
C ALA A 318 54.32 -18.88 50.85
N ALA A 319 53.01 -18.75 51.12
CA ALA A 319 51.80 -19.14 50.37
C ALA A 319 50.60 -18.19 50.69
N GLU A 320 49.35 -18.50 51.12
CA GLU A 320 48.66 -19.71 51.64
C GLU A 320 47.18 -19.78 51.15
N LEU A 321 46.51 -20.90 51.48
CA LEU A 321 45.09 -21.30 51.32
C LEU A 321 44.73 -22.11 52.61
N PRO A 322 43.47 -22.54 52.96
CA PRO A 322 42.51 -23.20 52.06
C PRO A 322 40.99 -23.26 52.48
N ILE A 323 40.24 -24.19 51.85
CA ILE A 323 38.90 -24.76 52.20
C ILE A 323 37.69 -23.83 51.95
N GLN A 324 36.69 -24.10 51.07
CA GLN A 324 36.07 -25.28 50.39
C GLN A 324 34.90 -26.00 51.13
N VAL A 325 34.14 -26.80 50.34
CA VAL A 325 32.91 -27.61 50.61
C VAL A 325 31.63 -26.82 50.26
N LYS A 326 30.83 -27.15 49.20
CA LYS A 326 30.19 -28.41 48.70
C LYS A 326 29.08 -28.92 49.63
N THR A 327 28.04 -29.68 49.26
CA THR A 327 27.67 -30.54 48.10
C THR A 327 26.20 -30.28 47.69
N ASP A 328 25.79 -30.33 46.42
CA ASP A 328 25.40 -31.49 45.58
C ASP A 328 24.15 -32.31 46.07
N GLY A 329 23.22 -32.62 45.15
CA GLY A 329 22.02 -33.47 45.38
C GLY A 329 21.04 -33.50 44.19
N GLU A 330 20.61 -34.68 43.75
CA GLU A 330 19.82 -34.94 42.52
C GLU A 330 18.29 -35.03 42.76
N GLY A 331 17.44 -34.99 41.71
CA GLY A 331 15.97 -35.01 41.91
C GLY A 331 15.01 -35.04 40.70
N GLU A 332 15.17 -36.02 39.78
CA GLU A 332 14.11 -36.67 38.96
C GLU A 332 13.15 -35.88 38.01
N THR A 333 12.53 -36.62 37.08
CA THR A 333 11.82 -36.19 35.86
C THR A 333 10.31 -35.94 36.02
N VAL A 334 9.69 -35.18 35.09
CA VAL A 334 8.42 -35.56 34.39
C VAL A 334 8.44 -35.03 32.93
N LYS A 335 7.68 -35.68 32.03
CA LYS A 335 7.62 -35.48 30.57
C LYS A 335 6.45 -34.58 30.13
N ALA A 336 6.58 -33.93 28.97
CA ALA A 336 5.55 -33.95 27.90
C ALA A 336 6.04 -33.25 26.61
N ALA A 337 6.25 -34.02 25.54
CA ALA A 337 6.39 -33.50 24.18
C ALA A 337 5.90 -34.57 23.19
N ASN A 338 4.85 -34.26 22.44
CA ASN A 338 4.44 -34.98 21.24
C ASN A 338 4.86 -34.08 20.07
N ASP A 339 5.85 -34.49 19.27
CA ASP A 339 5.67 -35.40 18.13
C ASP A 339 5.01 -34.68 16.95
N SER A 340 5.83 -34.35 15.96
CA SER A 340 5.45 -33.71 14.70
C SER A 340 5.85 -34.65 13.57
N VAL A 341 4.86 -35.24 12.91
CA VAL A 341 5.09 -36.22 11.84
C VAL A 341 5.63 -35.55 10.58
N GLU A 342 6.78 -36.04 10.13
CA GLU A 342 7.28 -35.81 8.77
C GLU A 342 6.32 -36.38 7.73
N PHE A 343 6.28 -35.79 6.53
CA PHE A 343 5.87 -36.50 5.33
C PHE A 343 6.91 -36.34 4.23
N LYS A 344 7.11 -37.42 3.48
CA LYS A 344 8.33 -37.70 2.71
C LYS A 344 8.08 -37.61 1.21
N GLU A 345 9.07 -37.15 0.45
CA GLU A 345 9.07 -37.16 -1.01
C GLU A 345 9.15 -38.58 -1.60
N GLU A 346 8.52 -38.82 -2.76
CA GLU A 346 9.08 -39.72 -3.78
C GLU A 346 8.55 -39.37 -5.21
N SER A 347 9.43 -38.81 -6.05
CA SER A 347 9.94 -39.36 -7.33
C SER A 347 9.11 -40.42 -8.11
N THR A 348 9.13 -40.56 -9.45
CA THR A 348 9.83 -39.91 -10.61
C THR A 348 9.21 -40.40 -11.96
N VAL A 349 9.88 -40.12 -13.10
CA VAL A 349 9.87 -40.83 -14.41
C VAL A 349 8.94 -40.24 -15.50
N ALA A 350 9.38 -39.95 -16.75
CA ALA A 350 10.72 -39.73 -17.33
C ALA A 350 10.65 -39.05 -18.75
N THR A 351 11.82 -38.60 -19.23
CA THR A 351 12.41 -38.40 -20.60
C THR A 351 11.59 -38.70 -21.89
N GLU A 352 11.97 -38.31 -23.13
CA GLU A 352 13.22 -37.85 -23.81
C GLU A 352 12.86 -36.75 -24.88
N GLU A 353 13.69 -36.13 -25.74
CA GLU A 353 15.16 -35.98 -25.98
C GLU A 353 15.41 -34.70 -26.84
N GLY A 354 16.57 -34.04 -26.70
CA GLY A 354 17.36 -33.42 -27.79
C GLY A 354 16.86 -32.16 -28.54
N SER A 355 17.68 -31.47 -29.36
CA SER A 355 19.16 -31.32 -29.42
C SER A 355 19.55 -30.22 -30.46
N VAL A 356 20.86 -29.91 -30.58
CA VAL A 356 21.57 -29.21 -31.70
C VAL A 356 21.49 -27.67 -31.83
N GLN A 357 22.67 -27.00 -31.75
CA GLN A 357 22.98 -25.66 -32.31
C GLN A 357 23.46 -25.77 -33.78
N PRO A 358 23.29 -24.71 -34.62
CA PRO A 358 24.37 -23.73 -34.86
C PRO A 358 23.83 -22.27 -34.84
N GLN A 359 24.57 -21.20 -34.50
CA GLN A 359 25.89 -20.68 -34.91
C GLN A 359 25.95 -20.06 -36.32
N ASN A 360 26.58 -18.87 -36.40
CA ASN A 360 26.75 -17.96 -37.55
C ASN A 360 25.46 -17.27 -38.06
N GLY A 361 25.48 -16.03 -38.57
CA GLY A 361 26.56 -15.03 -38.58
C GLY A 361 26.46 -14.01 -39.74
N ARG A 362 27.06 -12.82 -39.54
CA ARG A 362 27.40 -11.79 -40.56
C ARG A 362 26.28 -10.87 -41.12
N VAL A 363 26.26 -9.66 -40.56
CA VAL A 363 26.18 -8.33 -41.21
C VAL A 363 25.90 -8.27 -42.72
N SER A 364 24.89 -7.49 -43.11
CA SER A 364 24.97 -6.63 -44.31
C SER A 364 24.18 -5.33 -44.17
N THR A 365 24.79 -4.22 -44.57
CA THR A 365 24.20 -2.87 -44.68
C THR A 365 23.54 -2.70 -46.06
N THR A 366 22.52 -1.83 -46.23
CA THR A 366 22.36 -0.95 -47.42
C THR A 366 21.23 0.09 -47.26
N GLN A 367 21.65 1.36 -47.12
CA GLN A 367 21.11 2.61 -47.69
C GLN A 367 19.69 3.15 -47.40
N THR A 368 19.68 4.45 -47.07
CA THR A 368 18.57 5.41 -47.06
C THR A 368 18.28 5.95 -48.47
N PRO A 369 17.13 6.62 -48.70
CA PRO A 369 17.14 8.10 -48.78
C PRO A 369 16.00 8.74 -47.97
N THR A 370 16.24 9.68 -47.04
CA THR A 370 16.51 11.13 -47.21
C THR A 370 15.43 11.92 -47.95
N GLY A 371 14.67 12.70 -47.20
CA GLY A 371 13.78 13.77 -47.67
C GLY A 371 13.40 14.66 -46.48
N GLU A 372 13.70 15.96 -46.54
CA GLU A 372 13.90 16.79 -45.34
C GLU A 372 12.88 17.92 -45.13
N THR A 373 12.32 18.00 -43.91
CA THR A 373 11.96 19.25 -43.18
C THR A 373 10.79 20.12 -43.71
N PRO A 374 10.27 21.13 -42.96
CA PRO A 374 10.67 21.59 -41.63
C PRO A 374 9.60 21.63 -40.51
N ALA A 375 10.16 21.59 -39.30
CA ALA A 375 9.57 21.65 -37.97
C ALA A 375 8.44 22.66 -37.69
N ARG A 376 7.58 22.28 -36.72
CA ARG A 376 7.13 23.18 -35.65
C ARG A 376 7.23 22.51 -34.28
N LYS A 377 8.10 23.04 -33.41
CA LYS A 377 8.17 22.66 -31.99
C LYS A 377 7.05 23.37 -31.23
N VAL A 378 6.25 22.63 -30.45
CA VAL A 378 5.35 23.18 -29.44
C VAL A 378 5.94 22.89 -28.05
N GLY A 379 5.85 23.84 -27.14
CA GLY A 379 6.67 23.88 -25.93
C GLY A 379 6.37 22.78 -24.92
N ARG A 380 7.42 22.09 -24.45
CA ARG A 380 7.38 21.22 -23.27
C ARG A 380 7.12 22.09 -22.04
N GLY A 381 5.87 22.13 -21.58
CA GLY A 381 5.43 23.02 -20.50
C GLY A 381 6.15 22.74 -19.19
N ARG A 382 7.14 23.57 -18.82
CA ARG A 382 7.65 23.62 -17.45
C ARG A 382 6.48 23.98 -16.52
N LYS A 383 6.01 23.02 -15.71
CA LYS A 383 5.29 23.37 -14.47
C LYS A 383 6.19 24.34 -13.71
N LYS A 384 5.64 25.48 -13.28
CA LYS A 384 6.32 26.32 -12.29
C LYS A 384 6.48 25.47 -11.03
N ALA A 385 7.71 25.21 -10.61
CA ALA A 385 7.96 24.79 -9.24
C ALA A 385 7.53 25.93 -8.32
N ASP A 386 6.90 25.61 -7.20
CA ASP A 386 6.47 26.62 -6.24
C ASP A 386 7.70 27.14 -5.49
N ALA A 387 7.91 28.46 -5.50
CA ALA A 387 9.19 29.08 -5.12
C ALA A 387 9.36 29.24 -3.59
N GLY A 388 8.76 28.33 -2.81
CA GLY A 388 8.74 28.34 -1.35
C GLY A 388 9.10 27.01 -0.68
N SER A 389 9.52 25.99 -1.44
CA SER A 389 9.81 24.64 -0.91
C SER A 389 11.23 24.11 -1.22
N ALA A 390 12.19 25.00 -1.46
CA ALA A 390 13.60 24.59 -1.60
C ALA A 390 14.13 24.13 -0.23
N LYS A 391 14.40 22.83 -0.09
CA LYS A 391 15.06 22.28 1.10
C LYS A 391 16.52 22.75 1.09
N PRO A 392 16.99 23.56 2.06
CA PRO A 392 18.29 24.21 1.93
C PRO A 392 19.47 23.25 2.03
N TYR A 393 19.25 22.05 2.58
CA TYR A 393 20.21 20.95 2.69
C TYR A 393 20.27 20.03 1.45
N GLU A 394 19.39 20.19 0.47
CA GLU A 394 19.21 19.24 -0.63
C GLU A 394 20.41 19.27 -1.60
N GLY A 395 21.08 18.11 -1.73
CA GLY A 395 22.36 17.98 -2.45
C GLY A 395 23.61 18.35 -1.63
N LEU A 396 23.46 18.83 -0.39
CA LEU A 396 24.57 19.07 0.53
C LEU A 396 24.73 17.93 1.54
N PHE A 397 23.61 17.42 2.05
CA PHE A 397 23.58 16.37 3.07
C PHE A 397 22.55 15.29 2.72
N GLU A 398 22.91 14.03 2.94
CA GLU A 398 21.99 12.89 2.96
C GLU A 398 21.95 12.30 4.38
N ALA A 399 20.85 11.64 4.76
CA ALA A 399 20.72 10.97 6.04
C ALA A 399 19.91 9.68 5.91
N ASN A 400 20.38 8.57 6.47
CA ASN A 400 19.77 7.25 6.35
C ASN A 400 19.46 6.67 7.74
N PHE A 401 18.21 6.27 7.97
CA PHE A 401 17.79 5.73 9.26
C PHE A 401 18.34 4.31 9.47
N LYS A 402 19.02 4.08 10.59
CA LYS A 402 19.52 2.78 11.02
C LYS A 402 18.55 2.23 12.06
N VAL A 403 17.58 1.44 11.59
CA VAL A 403 16.50 0.88 12.45
C VAL A 403 17.07 0.09 13.63
N ASP A 404 18.16 -0.65 13.43
CA ASP A 404 18.83 -1.44 14.49
C ASP A 404 19.52 -0.60 15.58
N GLN A 405 19.52 0.74 15.46
CA GLN A 405 20.21 1.68 16.34
C GLN A 405 19.38 2.92 16.73
N ASP A 406 18.17 3.10 16.18
CA ASP A 406 17.33 4.30 16.32
C ASP A 406 18.06 5.65 16.04
N MET A 407 19.05 5.63 15.16
CA MET A 407 19.87 6.80 14.77
C MET A 407 19.84 7.04 13.25
N PHE A 408 20.15 8.27 12.83
CA PHE A 408 20.45 8.56 11.42
C PHE A 408 21.95 8.61 11.17
N GLU A 409 22.41 7.88 10.16
CA GLU A 409 23.72 8.06 9.55
C GLU A 409 23.62 9.24 8.57
N ILE A 410 24.29 10.35 8.87
CA ILE A 410 24.37 11.52 8.00
C ILE A 410 25.62 11.43 7.14
N THR A 411 25.51 11.76 5.86
CA THR A 411 26.60 11.81 4.88
C THR A 411 26.74 13.23 4.32
N ASP A 412 27.95 13.77 4.33
CA ASP A 412 28.27 15.10 3.79
C ASP A 412 28.73 15.01 2.33
N LEU A 413 27.87 15.45 1.42
CA LEU A 413 28.06 15.38 -0.02
C LEU A 413 28.90 16.54 -0.59
N ARG A 414 29.31 17.51 0.24
CA ARG A 414 30.00 18.73 -0.21
C ARG A 414 31.46 18.46 -0.58
N GLU A 415 31.89 18.92 -1.74
CA GLU A 415 33.30 18.82 -2.16
C GLU A 415 34.17 19.88 -1.46
N GLY A 416 35.45 19.56 -1.20
CA GLY A 416 36.44 20.51 -0.65
C GLY A 416 36.32 20.83 0.85
N ILE A 417 35.37 20.24 1.57
CA ILE A 417 35.20 20.42 3.02
C ILE A 417 36.04 19.39 3.80
N ASP A 418 36.94 19.87 4.65
CA ASP A 418 37.86 19.06 5.47
C ASP A 418 37.26 18.75 6.85
N GLY A 419 36.67 17.56 6.98
CA GLY A 419 35.95 17.09 8.18
C GLY A 419 35.33 15.70 7.99
N ASP A 420 34.56 15.24 8.98
CA ASP A 420 33.97 13.90 8.95
C ASP A 420 32.96 13.76 7.80
N LYS A 421 33.17 12.78 6.93
CA LYS A 421 32.25 12.52 5.80
C LYS A 421 30.96 11.81 6.17
N THR A 422 30.97 11.06 7.28
CA THR A 422 29.80 10.35 7.80
C THR A 422 29.81 10.34 9.32
N TRP A 423 28.67 10.61 9.96
CA TRP A 423 28.50 10.51 11.41
C TRP A 423 27.08 10.10 11.79
N MET A 424 26.88 9.73 13.05
CA MET A 424 25.58 9.30 13.59
C MET A 424 24.92 10.42 14.40
N GLU A 425 23.63 10.67 14.17
CA GLU A 425 22.80 11.63 14.92
C GLU A 425 21.63 10.97 15.65
N GLU A 426 21.32 11.51 16.83
CA GLU A 426 20.27 11.00 17.72
C GLU A 426 18.87 11.39 17.25
N VAL A 427 17.95 10.43 17.17
CA VAL A 427 16.55 10.73 16.87
C VAL A 427 15.84 11.29 18.10
N LYS A 428 15.07 12.37 17.90
CA LYS A 428 14.27 13.04 18.93
C LYS A 428 12.85 13.22 18.43
N CYS A 429 11.86 12.88 19.25
CA CYS A 429 10.45 12.98 18.90
C CYS A 429 10.07 14.43 18.57
N LEU A 430 9.53 14.63 17.37
CA LEU A 430 9.19 15.96 16.83
C LEU A 430 8.11 16.71 17.63
N VAL A 431 7.41 16.00 18.53
CA VAL A 431 6.27 16.49 19.32
C VAL A 431 6.64 16.78 20.78
N CYS A 432 7.40 15.90 21.45
CA CYS A 432 7.76 16.05 22.87
C CYS A 432 9.26 16.19 23.16
N GLY A 433 10.13 16.06 22.16
CA GLY A 433 11.59 16.20 22.30
C GLY A 433 12.31 15.03 22.97
N THR A 434 11.59 14.03 23.50
CA THR A 434 12.20 12.80 24.05
C THR A 434 13.01 12.08 22.97
N ARG A 435 14.19 11.55 23.33
CA ARG A 435 14.97 10.68 22.45
C ARG A 435 14.16 9.44 22.05
N ILE A 436 14.50 8.87 20.90
CA ILE A 436 14.06 7.54 20.48
C ILE A 436 15.29 6.65 20.62
N CYS A 437 15.23 5.74 21.59
CA CYS A 437 16.28 4.86 22.11
C CYS A 437 15.69 3.97 23.22
#